data_AF-A0A835NLB9-F1
#
_entry.id   AF-A0A835NLB9-F1
#
_cell.length_a   1.000
_cell.length_b   1.000
_cell.length_c   1.000
_cell.angle_alpha   90.00
_cell.angle_beta   90.00
_cell.angle_gamma   90.00
#
_symmetry.space_group_name_H-M   'P 1'
#
loop_
_entity.id
_entity.type
_entity.pdbx_description
1 polymer ?
#
loop_
_entity_poly.entity_id
_entity_poly.type
_entity_poly.pdbx_seq_one_letter_code
_entity_poly.pdbx_strand_id
1 'polypeptide(L)'
;MTDKGCVKIADFGLARTYGMPPKPMTPKVVTLWYRAPELLLGMMTQTTSIDMWAAGCILAELLAHKPLLPGTSEIHQIDLIVQLLGTPNENIWPGFSKLPLATQYTLRKQPYNNLKHRFPWLSEAGLRLLNFLFMYDPKKR
;
A
#
# COMPACT_ATOMS: atom_id res chain seq x y z
N MET A 1 -13.62 19.52 -4.29
CA MET A 1 -12.67 20.53 -4.80
C MET A 1 -13.27 21.90 -4.56
N THR A 2 -12.52 22.89 -4.07
CA THR A 2 -13.04 24.25 -3.90
C THR A 2 -13.15 24.95 -5.25
N ASP A 3 -13.90 26.05 -5.31
CA ASP A 3 -13.96 26.95 -6.47
C ASP A 3 -12.59 27.40 -7.01
N LYS A 4 -11.58 27.51 -6.13
CA LYS A 4 -10.18 27.85 -6.48
C LYS A 4 -9.32 26.65 -6.96
N GLY A 5 -9.91 25.49 -7.23
CA GLY A 5 -9.18 24.28 -7.60
C GLY A 5 -8.43 23.58 -6.44
N CYS A 6 -8.56 24.05 -5.19
CA CYS A 6 -7.93 23.39 -4.05
C CYS A 6 -8.62 22.05 -3.72
N VAL A 7 -7.82 20.98 -3.66
CA VAL A 7 -8.26 19.66 -3.20
C VAL A 7 -8.24 19.66 -1.67
N LYS A 8 -9.32 19.14 -1.07
CA LYS A 8 -9.45 18.96 0.38
C LYS A 8 -9.85 17.52 0.65
N ILE A 9 -9.23 16.92 1.67
CA ILE A 9 -9.67 15.63 2.21
C ILE A 9 -10.97 15.90 2.98
N ALA A 10 -12.00 15.10 2.74
CA ALA A 10 -13.35 15.36 3.25
C ALA A 10 -13.87 14.28 4.19
N ASP A 11 -13.52 13.01 3.93
CA ASP A 11 -14.00 11.89 4.73
C ASP A 11 -12.95 11.50 5.78
N PHE A 12 -13.24 11.87 7.03
CA PHE A 12 -12.49 11.45 8.22
C PHE A 12 -13.30 10.47 9.08
N GLY A 13 -14.38 9.86 8.56
CA GLY A 13 -15.26 8.96 9.31
C GLY A 13 -14.55 7.72 9.85
N LEU A 14 -13.40 7.38 9.27
CA LEU A 14 -12.53 6.28 9.68
C LEU A 14 -11.23 6.73 10.34
N ALA A 15 -11.01 8.04 10.49
CA ALA A 15 -9.81 8.58 11.10
C ALA A 15 -9.72 8.19 12.58
N ARG A 16 -8.50 7.92 13.05
CA ARG A 16 -8.21 7.57 14.44
C ARG A 16 -7.12 8.43 15.00
N THR A 17 -7.25 8.79 16.27
CA THR A 17 -6.17 9.49 16.97
C THR A 17 -4.97 8.56 17.12
N TYR A 18 -3.82 9.03 16.66
CA TYR A 18 -2.56 8.37 16.93
C TYR A 18 -2.15 8.69 18.37
N GLY A 19 -2.14 7.67 19.23
CA GLY A 19 -1.74 7.80 20.63
C GLY A 19 -0.65 6.81 20.98
N MET A 20 0.29 7.22 21.84
CA MET A 20 1.21 6.31 22.51
C MET A 20 0.64 5.96 23.89
N PRO A 21 0.44 4.68 24.23
CA PRO A 21 0.80 3.48 23.46
C PRO A 21 -0.19 3.17 22.31
N PRO A 22 0.27 2.53 21.22
CA PRO A 22 -0.58 2.16 20.10
C PRO A 22 -1.66 1.17 20.56
N LYS A 23 -2.93 1.59 20.47
CA LYS A 23 -4.07 0.73 20.78
C LYS A 23 -4.34 -0.23 19.62
N PRO A 24 -4.78 -1.48 19.88
CA PRO A 24 -5.19 -2.41 18.82
C PRO A 24 -6.27 -1.78 17.94
N MET A 25 -6.06 -1.77 16.61
CA MET A 25 -7.00 -1.18 15.66
C MET A 25 -7.77 -2.26 14.90
N THR A 26 -9.04 -2.00 14.57
CA THR A 26 -9.87 -2.97 13.83
C THR A 26 -9.41 -3.05 12.38
N PRO A 27 -9.07 -4.24 11.85
CA PRO A 27 -8.49 -4.39 10.51
C PRO A 27 -9.44 -4.11 9.33
N LYS A 28 -10.75 -3.91 9.58
CA LYS A 28 -11.81 -3.98 8.55
C LYS A 28 -12.35 -2.63 8.04
N VAL A 29 -11.55 -1.57 8.01
CA VAL A 29 -12.12 -0.24 7.68
C VAL A 29 -11.28 0.55 6.68
N VAL A 30 -11.19 0.04 5.43
CA VAL A 30 -10.79 0.79 4.22
C VAL A 30 -11.28 0.02 2.99
N THR A 31 -11.64 0.73 1.91
CA THR A 31 -11.77 0.19 0.55
C THR A 31 -10.53 -0.64 0.18
N LEU A 32 -10.75 -1.88 -0.26
CA LEU A 32 -9.68 -2.88 -0.44
C LEU A 32 -8.52 -2.42 -1.32
N TRP A 33 -8.80 -1.61 -2.35
CA TRP A 33 -7.83 -1.18 -3.37
C TRP A 33 -6.68 -0.33 -2.85
N TYR A 34 -6.91 0.36 -1.73
CA TYR A 34 -5.94 1.28 -1.11
C TYR A 34 -5.30 0.67 0.14
N ARG A 35 -5.59 -0.59 0.46
CA ARG A 35 -5.11 -1.23 1.68
C ARG A 35 -3.65 -1.65 1.53
N ALA A 36 -2.84 -1.26 2.51
CA ALA A 36 -1.43 -1.59 2.59
C ALA A 36 -1.19 -3.09 2.85
N PRO A 37 -0.06 -3.67 2.38
CA PRO A 37 0.23 -5.09 2.53
C PRO A 37 0.29 -5.55 3.99
N GLU A 38 0.78 -4.72 4.91
CA GLU A 38 0.81 -5.03 6.34
C GLU A 38 -0.56 -5.26 6.95
N LEU A 39 -1.58 -4.53 6.50
CA LEU A 39 -2.95 -4.74 6.95
C LEU A 39 -3.53 -6.03 6.38
N LEU A 40 -3.25 -6.30 5.10
CA LEU A 40 -3.68 -7.54 4.43
C LEU A 40 -3.01 -8.78 5.03
N LEU A 41 -1.81 -8.63 5.59
CA LEU A 41 -1.05 -9.71 6.22
C LEU A 41 -1.32 -9.85 7.73
N GLY A 42 -2.29 -9.11 8.26
CA GLY A 42 -2.78 -9.26 9.63
C GLY A 42 -1.97 -8.50 10.68
N MET A 43 -1.22 -7.46 10.31
CA MET A 43 -0.58 -6.57 11.28
C MET A 43 -1.64 -5.77 12.03
N MET A 44 -1.65 -5.89 13.36
CA MET A 44 -2.63 -5.21 14.23
C MET A 44 -2.26 -3.75 14.55
N THR A 45 -1.00 -3.39 14.34
CA THR A 45 -0.47 -2.04 14.57
C THR A 45 -0.61 -1.20 13.30
N GLN A 46 -1.58 -0.30 13.29
CA GLN A 46 -1.71 0.74 12.28
C GLN A 46 -0.74 1.89 12.59
N THR A 47 0.02 2.31 11.59
CA THR A 47 0.96 3.43 11.65
C THR A 47 0.62 4.42 10.54
N THR A 48 1.22 5.61 10.55
CA THR A 48 1.06 6.62 9.48
C THR A 48 1.47 6.10 8.10
N SER A 49 2.29 5.06 8.03
CA SER A 49 2.76 4.45 6.78
C SER A 49 1.62 3.84 5.95
N ILE A 50 0.50 3.46 6.56
CA ILE A 50 -0.67 2.94 5.82
C ILE A 50 -1.29 4.04 4.94
N ASP A 51 -1.29 5.29 5.41
CA ASP A 51 -1.81 6.43 4.68
C ASP A 51 -0.87 6.80 3.52
N MET A 52 0.44 6.66 3.72
CA MET A 52 1.44 6.84 2.66
C MET A 52 1.26 5.85 1.51
N TRP A 53 0.90 4.60 1.82
CA TRP A 53 0.57 3.61 0.78
C TRP A 53 -0.69 3.98 0.03
N ALA A 54 -1.76 4.37 0.74
CA ALA A 54 -3.00 4.81 0.11
C ALA A 54 -2.77 6.03 -0.79
N ALA A 55 -1.94 6.98 -0.37
CA ALA A 55 -1.52 8.12 -1.17
C ALA A 55 -0.75 7.68 -2.44
N GLY A 56 0.12 6.67 -2.34
CA GLY A 56 0.78 6.02 -3.48
C GLY A 56 -0.21 5.43 -4.48
N CYS A 57 -1.22 4.69 -4.00
CA CYS A 57 -2.30 4.18 -4.85
C CYS A 57 -3.07 5.30 -5.56
N ILE A 58 -3.43 6.37 -4.86
CA ILE A 58 -4.12 7.53 -5.44
C ILE A 58 -3.25 8.20 -6.50
N LEU A 59 -1.98 8.47 -6.21
CA LEU A 59 -1.05 9.08 -7.16
C LEU A 59 -0.92 8.22 -8.43
N ALA A 60 -0.73 6.92 -8.26
CA ALA A 60 -0.61 5.99 -9.37
C ALA A 60 -1.91 5.86 -10.18
N GLU A 61 -3.07 5.94 -9.54
CA GLU A 61 -4.37 5.96 -10.19
C GLU A 61 -4.57 7.23 -11.01
N LEU A 62 -4.18 8.40 -10.47
CA LEU A 62 -4.19 9.66 -11.20
C LEU A 62 -3.27 9.61 -12.44
N LEU A 63 -2.10 8.98 -12.32
CA LEU A 63 -1.16 8.82 -13.43
C LEU A 63 -1.65 7.84 -14.50
N ALA A 64 -2.38 6.79 -14.10
CA ALA A 64 -2.86 5.74 -15.00
C ALA A 64 -4.29 5.99 -15.52
N HIS A 65 -5.01 6.97 -14.97
CA HIS A 65 -6.44 7.21 -15.16
C HIS A 65 -7.33 5.98 -14.89
N LYS A 66 -6.82 5.02 -14.11
CA LYS A 66 -7.51 3.78 -13.74
C LYS A 66 -6.99 3.26 -12.42
N PRO A 67 -7.80 2.52 -11.63
CA PRO A 67 -7.36 1.93 -10.38
C PRO A 67 -6.11 1.08 -10.55
N LEU A 68 -5.10 1.32 -9.71
CA LEU A 68 -3.83 0.61 -9.80
C LEU A 68 -3.98 -0.87 -9.38
N LEU A 69 -4.67 -1.09 -8.25
CA LEU A 69 -4.82 -2.39 -7.60
C LEU A 69 -6.30 -2.69 -7.32
N PRO A 70 -7.12 -3.00 -8.35
CA PRO A 70 -8.54 -3.27 -8.19
C PRO A 70 -8.80 -4.71 -7.70
N GLY A 71 -8.32 -5.06 -6.52
CA GLY A 71 -8.55 -6.39 -5.94
C GLY A 71 -10.01 -6.62 -5.60
N THR A 72 -10.47 -7.85 -5.83
CA THR A 72 -11.84 -8.32 -5.50
C THR A 72 -11.90 -9.09 -4.18
N SER A 73 -10.75 -9.55 -3.69
CA SER A 73 -10.57 -10.23 -2.39
C SER A 73 -9.20 -9.89 -1.81
N GLU A 74 -8.98 -10.09 -0.52
CA GLU A 74 -7.68 -9.81 0.12
C GLU A 74 -6.54 -10.60 -0.52
N ILE A 75 -6.80 -11.87 -0.89
CA ILE A 75 -5.86 -12.72 -1.62
C ILE A 75 -5.54 -12.10 -2.99
N HIS A 76 -6.56 -11.67 -3.74
CA HIS A 76 -6.36 -11.06 -5.06
C HIS A 76 -5.62 -9.71 -4.94
N GLN A 77 -5.91 -8.92 -3.92
CA GLN A 77 -5.20 -7.67 -3.65
C GLN A 77 -3.69 -7.92 -3.41
N ILE A 78 -3.36 -8.92 -2.59
CA ILE A 78 -1.96 -9.31 -2.36
C ILE A 78 -1.31 -9.78 -3.66
N ASP A 79 -1.99 -10.60 -4.47
CA ASP A 79 -1.46 -11.07 -5.75
C ASP A 79 -1.15 -9.90 -6.70
N LEU A 80 -2.05 -8.91 -6.79
CA LEU A 80 -1.81 -7.69 -7.58
C LEU A 80 -0.61 -6.88 -7.05
N ILE A 81 -0.44 -6.79 -5.72
CA ILE A 81 0.70 -6.11 -5.11
C ILE A 81 2.01 -6.82 -5.47
N VAL A 82 2.05 -8.15 -5.35
CA VAL A 82 3.22 -8.96 -5.74
C VAL A 82 3.48 -8.85 -7.24
N GLN A 83 2.44 -8.81 -8.07
CA GLN A 83 2.57 -8.60 -9.51
C GLN A 83 3.13 -7.21 -9.88
N LEU A 84 2.93 -6.21 -9.02
CA LEU A 84 3.44 -4.87 -9.26
C LEU A 84 4.86 -4.68 -8.72
N LEU A 85 5.14 -5.10 -7.49
CA LEU A 85 6.38 -4.77 -6.77
C LEU A 85 7.38 -5.92 -6.70
N GLY A 86 6.93 -7.15 -6.96
CA GLY A 86 7.68 -8.38 -6.76
C GLY A 86 7.38 -9.05 -5.42
N THR A 87 7.86 -10.27 -5.23
CA THR A 87 7.62 -11.05 -4.00
C THR A 87 8.43 -10.48 -2.84
N PRO A 88 7.79 -10.10 -1.71
CA PRO A 88 8.52 -9.71 -0.51
C PRO A 88 9.32 -10.89 0.05
N ASN A 89 10.45 -10.59 0.67
CA ASN A 89 11.30 -11.53 1.39
C ASN A 89 11.89 -10.84 2.62
N GLU A 90 12.58 -11.59 3.48
CA GLU A 90 13.17 -11.05 4.73
C GLU A 90 14.19 -9.92 4.50
N ASN A 91 14.82 -9.84 3.33
CA ASN A 91 15.75 -8.74 3.01
C ASN A 91 14.99 -7.45 2.69
N ILE A 92 13.87 -7.56 1.96
CA ILE A 92 13.03 -6.43 1.57
C ILE A 92 12.21 -5.94 2.78
N TRP A 93 11.62 -6.88 3.52
CA TRP A 93 10.80 -6.62 4.69
C TRP A 93 11.20 -7.55 5.85
N PRO A 94 12.09 -7.08 6.74
CA PRO A 94 12.51 -7.85 7.90
C PRO A 94 11.33 -8.13 8.84
N GLY A 95 11.06 -9.42 9.09
CA GLY A 95 9.93 -9.87 9.90
C GLY A 95 8.66 -10.20 9.11
N PHE A 96 8.72 -10.22 7.77
CA PHE A 96 7.61 -10.67 6.91
C PHE A 96 7.09 -12.06 7.31
N SER A 97 7.99 -13.01 7.59
CA SER A 97 7.63 -14.39 7.98
C SER A 97 6.97 -14.47 9.36
N LYS A 98 7.04 -13.40 10.17
CA LYS A 98 6.41 -13.33 11.50
C LYS A 98 4.97 -12.81 11.44
N LEU A 99 4.50 -12.38 10.28
CA LEU A 99 3.15 -11.83 10.13
C LEU A 99 2.11 -12.96 10.20
N PRO A 100 0.99 -12.77 10.93
CA PRO A 100 0.03 -13.83 11.21
C PRO A 100 -0.54 -14.52 9.96
N LEU A 101 -0.72 -13.77 8.88
CA LEU A 101 -1.32 -14.29 7.65
C LEU A 101 -0.28 -14.57 6.55
N ALA A 102 1.01 -14.23 6.73
CA ALA A 102 2.02 -14.43 5.69
C ALA A 102 2.20 -15.89 5.28
N THR A 103 2.05 -16.84 6.21
CA THR A 103 2.13 -18.28 5.95
C THR A 103 0.88 -18.85 5.27
N GLN A 104 -0.23 -18.11 5.25
CA GLN A 104 -1.48 -18.55 4.62
C GLN A 104 -1.53 -18.22 3.13
N TYR A 105 -0.67 -17.31 2.66
CA TYR A 105 -0.64 -16.91 1.26
C TYR A 105 0.49 -17.61 0.49
N THR A 106 0.12 -18.36 -0.54
CA THR A 106 1.08 -18.86 -1.53
C THR A 106 1.39 -17.75 -2.53
N LEU A 107 2.47 -16.99 -2.27
CA LEU A 107 2.88 -15.92 -3.15
C LEU A 107 3.56 -16.47 -4.41
N ARG A 108 3.20 -15.91 -5.57
CA ARG A 108 3.92 -16.17 -6.82
C ARG A 108 5.35 -15.63 -6.70
N LYS A 109 6.31 -16.36 -7.26
CA LYS A 109 7.69 -15.89 -7.37
C LYS A 109 7.79 -14.87 -8.50
N GLN A 110 7.93 -13.61 -8.14
CA GLN A 110 8.17 -12.50 -9.05
C GLN A 110 9.33 -11.66 -8.53
N PRO A 111 10.53 -11.78 -9.11
CA PRO A 111 11.72 -11.14 -8.54
C PRO A 111 11.89 -9.66 -8.93
N TYR A 112 11.02 -9.11 -9.78
CA TYR A 112 11.19 -7.78 -10.37
C TYR A 112 10.05 -6.81 -10.02
N ASN A 113 10.43 -5.54 -9.83
CA ASN A 113 9.54 -4.41 -9.63
C ASN A 113 9.09 -3.84 -10.98
N ASN A 114 7.79 -3.91 -11.25
CA ASN A 114 7.17 -3.48 -12.50
C ASN A 114 6.76 -2.00 -12.52
N LEU A 115 7.00 -1.21 -11.47
CA LEU A 115 6.61 0.20 -11.45
C LEU A 115 7.18 0.99 -12.65
N LYS A 116 8.46 0.77 -12.98
CA LYS A 116 9.10 1.40 -14.15
C LYS A 116 8.48 0.98 -15.47
N HIS A 117 8.11 -0.30 -15.59
CA HIS A 117 7.45 -0.82 -16.79
C HIS A 117 5.99 -0.35 -16.90
N ARG A 118 5.33 -0.13 -15.76
CA ARG A 118 3.95 0.36 -15.69
C ARG A 118 3.84 1.84 -16.01
N PHE A 119 4.83 2.63 -15.63
CA PHE A 119 4.90 4.07 -15.84
C PHE A 119 6.18 4.48 -16.60
N PRO A 120 6.37 4.02 -17.86
CA PRO A 120 7.60 4.25 -18.60
C PRO A 120 7.81 5.73 -18.97
N TRP A 121 6.74 6.52 -19.01
CA TRP A 121 6.78 7.96 -19.30
C TRP A 121 7.07 8.82 -18.06
N LEU A 122 7.11 8.22 -16.86
CA LEU A 122 7.29 8.97 -15.62
C LEU A 122 8.75 9.36 -15.43
N SER A 123 9.00 10.59 -14.98
CA SER A 123 10.34 11.06 -14.67
C SER A 123 10.99 10.23 -13.56
N GLU A 124 12.32 10.24 -13.50
CA GLU A 124 13.07 9.53 -12.46
C GLU A 124 12.65 9.98 -11.04
N ALA A 125 12.39 11.27 -10.85
CA ALA A 125 11.90 11.80 -9.58
C ALA A 125 10.50 11.25 -9.23
N GLY A 126 9.59 11.14 -10.21
CA GLY A 126 8.27 10.56 -10.02
C GLY A 126 8.33 9.06 -9.71
N LEU A 127 9.18 8.31 -10.43
CA LEU A 127 9.41 6.90 -10.14
C LEU A 127 10.03 6.70 -8.75
N ARG A 128 10.95 7.56 -8.33
CA ARG A 128 11.55 7.51 -6.99
C ARG A 128 10.49 7.73 -5.91
N LEU A 129 9.59 8.70 -6.11
CA LEU A 129 8.47 8.94 -5.20
C LEU A 129 7.53 7.73 -5.12
N LEU A 130 7.13 7.15 -6.26
CA LEU A 130 6.28 5.95 -6.25
C LEU A 130 6.96 4.77 -5.55
N ASN A 131 8.25 4.55 -5.80
CA ASN A 131 9.00 3.49 -5.12
C ASN A 131 9.04 3.69 -3.60
N PHE A 132 9.18 4.94 -3.14
CA PHE A 132 9.13 5.27 -1.72
C PHE A 132 7.74 4.98 -1.13
N LEU A 133 6.67 5.43 -1.78
CA LEU A 133 5.29 5.21 -1.30
C LEU A 133 4.88 3.74 -1.31
N PHE A 134 5.49 2.91 -2.17
CA PHE A 134 5.22 1.48 -2.28
C PHE A 134 6.25 0.58 -1.60
N MET A 135 7.06 1.09 -0.67
CA MET A 135 7.97 0.22 0.10
C MET A 135 7.16 -0.77 0.96
N TYR A 136 7.52 -2.06 0.88
CA TYR A 136 6.87 -3.12 1.66
C TYR A 136 7.01 -2.90 3.17
N ASP A 137 8.23 -2.59 3.63
CA ASP A 137 8.49 -2.34 5.04
C ASP A 137 7.89 -0.97 5.44
N PRO A 138 6.86 -0.93 6.30
CA PRO A 138 6.24 0.31 6.71
C PRO A 138 7.20 1.24 7.46
N LYS A 139 8.30 0.72 8.05
CA LYS A 139 9.29 1.55 8.74
C LYS A 139 10.18 2.35 7.78
N LYS A 140 10.23 1.95 6.51
CA LYS A 140 11.03 2.60 5.46
C LYS A 140 10.19 3.53 4.58
N ARG A 141 8.87 3.55 4.81
CA ARG A 141 7.85 4.31 4.10
C ARG A 141 7.49 5.55 4.92
#